data_AF-A0A960LAE2-F1
#
_entry.id   AF-A0A960LAE2-F1
#
_cell.length_a   1.000
_cell.length_b   1.000
_cell.length_c   1.000
_cell.angle_alpha   90.00
_cell.angle_beta   90.00
_cell.angle_gamma   90.00
#
_symmetry.space_group_name_H-M   'P 1'
#
loop_
_entity.id
_entity.type
_entity.pdbx_description
1 polymer ?
#
loop_
_entity_poly.entity_id
_entity_poly.type
_entity_poly.pdbx_seq_one_letter_code
_entity_poly.pdbx_strand_id
1 'polypeptide(L)'
;LDNLASGARVHLFRGSQAMRAGNLEVALAEFRAAVAAAPENPSARLNLGAALAQSGQLEPAIKELERALDLGLSGVNLSKTHFNLGALEAMTGRPEPAAEHLRQALRWNPQNQAARSLLERIESRSGSSR
;
A
#
# COMPACT_ATOMS: atom_id res chain seq x y z
N LEU A 1 -8.45 12.50 -25.08
CA LEU A 1 -8.31 11.50 -23.99
C LEU A 1 -7.17 11.84 -23.01
N ASP A 2 -6.27 12.78 -23.34
CA ASP A 2 -5.09 13.13 -22.50
C ASP A 2 -5.35 13.97 -21.23
N ASN A 3 -6.56 14.51 -21.03
CA ASN A 3 -6.81 15.44 -19.92
C ASN A 3 -7.00 14.74 -18.57
N LEU A 4 -7.60 13.54 -18.56
CA LEU A 4 -7.90 12.78 -17.34
C LEU A 4 -6.63 12.20 -16.68
N ALA A 5 -5.73 11.63 -17.48
CA ALA A 5 -4.45 11.11 -17.00
C ALA A 5 -3.51 12.24 -16.52
N SER A 6 -3.61 13.42 -17.13
CA SER A 6 -2.86 14.61 -16.73
C SER A 6 -3.33 15.14 -15.37
N GLY A 7 -4.65 15.17 -15.13
CA GLY A 7 -5.23 15.53 -13.83
C GLY A 7 -4.80 14.58 -12.71
N ALA A 8 -4.90 13.27 -12.93
CA ALA A 8 -4.49 12.27 -11.94
C ALA A 8 -3.00 12.40 -11.56
N ARG A 9 -2.12 12.70 -12.53
CA ARG A 9 -0.69 12.87 -12.27
C ARG A 9 -0.37 14.08 -11.38
N VAL A 10 -1.06 15.20 -11.59
CA VAL A 10 -0.88 16.41 -10.76
C VAL A 10 -1.31 16.13 -9.32
N HIS A 11 -2.46 15.49 -9.14
CA HIS A 11 -2.95 15.08 -7.83
C HIS A 11 -2.00 14.10 -7.14
N LEU A 12 -1.47 13.10 -7.86
CA LEU A 12 -0.45 12.18 -7.31
C LEU A 12 0.81 12.91 -6.84
N PHE A 13 1.29 13.87 -7.62
CA PHE A 13 2.47 14.65 -7.26
C PHE A 13 2.23 15.48 -6.00
N ARG A 14 1.12 16.22 -5.95
CA ARG A 14 0.74 17.04 -4.78
C ARG A 14 0.53 16.21 -3.54
N GLY A 15 -0.21 15.10 -3.65
CA GLY A 15 -0.41 14.16 -2.55
C GLY A 15 0.92 13.60 -2.02
N SER A 16 1.86 13.27 -2.93
CA SER A 16 3.20 12.77 -2.54
C SER A 16 4.07 13.84 -1.86
N GLN A 17 3.92 15.11 -2.25
CA GLN A 17 4.56 16.25 -1.55
C GLN A 17 3.94 16.43 -0.16
N ALA A 18 2.62 16.36 -0.04
CA ALA A 18 1.90 16.48 1.22
C ALA A 18 2.25 15.36 2.21
N MET A 19 2.33 14.10 1.74
CA MET A 19 2.81 12.96 2.53
C MET A 19 4.21 13.21 3.11
N ARG A 20 5.14 13.71 2.28
CA ARG A 20 6.50 14.04 2.72
C ARG A 20 6.54 15.19 3.72
N ALA A 21 5.61 16.13 3.61
CA ALA A 21 5.44 17.23 4.55
C ALA A 21 4.69 16.82 5.84
N GLY A 22 4.24 15.57 5.96
CA GLY A 22 3.42 15.09 7.08
C GLY A 22 1.98 15.63 7.07
N ASN A 23 1.57 16.32 6.02
CA ASN A 23 0.20 16.83 5.89
C ASN A 23 -0.72 15.76 5.32
N LEU A 24 -1.15 14.86 6.20
CA LEU A 24 -1.90 13.66 5.84
C LEU A 24 -3.30 13.96 5.29
N GLU A 25 -3.95 15.03 5.79
CA GLU A 25 -5.26 15.46 5.32
C GLU A 25 -5.20 15.87 3.84
N VAL A 26 -4.24 16.72 3.49
CA VAL A 26 -4.03 17.16 2.11
C VAL A 26 -3.62 15.97 1.23
N ALA A 27 -2.77 15.08 1.72
CA ALA A 27 -2.39 13.87 0.99
C ALA A 27 -3.61 13.01 0.62
N LEU A 28 -4.49 12.75 1.58
CA LEU A 28 -5.73 11.99 1.36
C LEU A 28 -6.65 12.67 0.35
N ALA A 29 -6.83 13.99 0.45
CA ALA A 29 -7.66 14.75 -0.48
C ALA A 29 -7.12 14.65 -1.92
N GLU A 30 -5.83 14.87 -2.09
CA GLU A 30 -5.16 14.80 -3.40
C GLU A 30 -5.18 13.38 -3.97
N PHE A 31 -4.90 12.34 -3.18
CA PHE A 31 -4.97 10.96 -3.69
C PHE A 31 -6.39 10.49 -4.03
N ARG A 32 -7.41 10.93 -3.28
CA ARG A 32 -8.82 10.69 -3.65
C ARG A 32 -9.15 11.36 -4.99
N ALA A 33 -8.70 12.60 -5.20
CA ALA A 33 -8.87 13.28 -6.48
C ALA A 33 -8.12 12.56 -7.63
N ALA A 34 -6.93 12.01 -7.36
CA ALA A 34 -6.20 11.20 -8.34
C ALA A 34 -6.98 9.92 -8.74
N VAL A 35 -7.54 9.20 -7.76
CA VAL A 35 -8.37 8.01 -8.02
C VAL A 35 -9.67 8.38 -8.74
N ALA A 36 -10.31 9.51 -8.39
CA ALA A 36 -11.50 9.97 -9.09
C ALA A 36 -11.21 10.33 -10.57
N ALA A 37 -10.07 10.96 -10.84
CA ALA A 37 -9.65 11.32 -12.20
C ALA A 37 -9.21 10.10 -13.04
N ALA A 38 -8.63 9.08 -12.41
CA ALA A 38 -8.21 7.85 -13.06
C ALA A 38 -8.49 6.61 -12.17
N PRO A 39 -9.74 6.09 -12.18
CA PRO A 39 -10.15 5.00 -11.28
C PRO A 39 -9.43 3.68 -11.48
N GLU A 40 -8.83 3.46 -12.65
CA GLU A 40 -8.08 2.25 -13.01
C GLU A 40 -6.56 2.48 -12.95
N ASN A 41 -6.09 3.58 -12.37
CA ASN A 41 -4.67 3.80 -12.18
C ASN A 41 -4.17 3.08 -10.91
N PRO A 42 -3.36 2.01 -11.04
CA PRO A 42 -2.89 1.25 -9.89
C PRO A 42 -2.00 2.09 -8.96
N SER A 43 -1.23 3.04 -9.50
CA SER A 43 -0.37 3.93 -8.67
C SER A 43 -1.19 4.91 -7.83
N ALA A 44 -2.32 5.39 -8.36
CA ALA A 44 -3.22 6.27 -7.60
C ALA A 44 -3.84 5.54 -6.40
N ARG A 45 -4.29 4.30 -6.62
CA ARG A 45 -4.86 3.46 -5.56
C ARG A 45 -3.82 3.04 -4.51
N LEU A 46 -2.61 2.67 -4.94
CA LEU A 46 -1.50 2.41 -4.01
C LEU A 46 -1.23 3.60 -3.09
N ASN A 47 -1.10 4.80 -3.65
CA ASN A 47 -0.80 5.99 -2.86
C ASN A 47 -1.96 6.37 -1.92
N LEU A 48 -3.21 6.22 -2.37
CA LEU A 48 -4.38 6.39 -1.49
C LEU A 48 -4.37 5.36 -0.35
N GLY A 49 -4.14 4.09 -0.65
CA GLY A 49 -4.06 3.02 0.34
C GLY A 49 -2.95 3.28 1.38
N ALA A 50 -1.77 3.73 0.95
CA ALA A 50 -0.68 4.09 1.84
C ALA A 50 -1.03 5.28 2.77
N ALA A 51 -1.70 6.31 2.24
CA ALA A 51 -2.15 7.44 3.05
C ALA A 51 -3.27 7.04 4.03
N LEU A 52 -4.21 6.20 3.60
CA LEU A 52 -5.26 5.66 4.46
C LEU A 52 -4.67 4.85 5.62
N ALA A 53 -3.69 4.00 5.34
CA ALA A 53 -2.95 3.23 6.34
C ALA A 53 -2.30 4.15 7.38
N GLN A 54 -1.58 5.18 6.94
CA GLN A 54 -0.95 6.15 7.82
C GLN A 54 -1.97 6.93 8.67
N SER A 55 -3.20 7.10 8.17
CA SER A 55 -4.29 7.76 8.90
C SER A 55 -5.05 6.83 9.86
N GLY A 56 -4.66 5.56 9.96
CA GLY A 56 -5.35 4.56 10.79
C GLY A 56 -6.64 3.99 10.17
N GLN A 57 -6.97 4.36 8.93
CA GLN A 57 -8.11 3.81 8.19
C GLN A 57 -7.72 2.46 7.55
N LEU A 58 -7.55 1.43 8.38
CA LEU A 58 -6.93 0.15 7.98
C LEU A 58 -7.74 -0.61 6.92
N GLU A 59 -9.05 -0.83 7.13
CA GLU A 59 -9.88 -1.56 6.16
C GLU A 59 -10.02 -0.85 4.82
N PRO A 60 -10.27 0.49 4.75
CA PRO A 60 -10.21 1.22 3.49
C PRO A 60 -8.84 1.13 2.81
N ALA A 61 -7.74 1.14 3.57
CA ALA A 61 -6.41 1.01 3.01
C ALA A 61 -6.19 -0.34 2.32
N ILE A 62 -6.60 -1.44 2.97
CA ILE A 62 -6.51 -2.80 2.40
C ILE A 62 -7.25 -2.86 1.07
N LYS A 63 -8.49 -2.38 1.01
CA LYS A 63 -9.30 -2.41 -0.22
C LYS A 63 -8.65 -1.67 -1.40
N GLU A 64 -8.06 -0.50 -1.14
CA GLU A 64 -7.38 0.25 -2.20
C GLU A 64 -6.08 -0.44 -2.67
N LEU A 65 -5.35 -1.07 -1.75
CA LEU A 65 -4.13 -1.81 -2.09
C LEU A 65 -4.43 -3.10 -2.86
N GLU A 66 -5.46 -3.85 -2.46
CA GLU A 66 -5.96 -5.02 -3.21
C GLU A 66 -6.37 -4.62 -4.62
N ARG A 67 -7.15 -3.53 -4.75
CA ARG A 67 -7.57 -3.04 -6.06
C ARG A 67 -6.39 -2.57 -6.91
N ALA A 68 -5.33 -2.03 -6.29
CA ALA A 68 -4.11 -1.70 -7.00
C ALA A 68 -3.40 -2.95 -7.56
N LEU A 69 -3.35 -4.05 -6.79
CA LEU A 69 -2.80 -5.33 -7.26
C LEU A 69 -3.60 -5.88 -8.44
N ASP A 70 -4.93 -5.88 -8.37
CA ASP A 70 -5.83 -6.36 -9.44
C ASP A 70 -5.63 -5.61 -10.76
N LEU A 71 -5.25 -4.32 -10.67
CA LEU A 71 -5.01 -3.45 -11.83
C LEU A 71 -3.60 -3.60 -12.42
N GLY A 72 -2.79 -4.55 -11.94
CA GLY A 72 -1.53 -4.93 -12.58
C GLY A 72 -0.32 -4.08 -12.18
N LEU A 73 -0.14 -3.85 -10.88
CA LEU A 73 1.11 -3.28 -10.37
C LEU A 73 2.33 -4.10 -10.78
N SER A 74 3.44 -3.41 -11.03
CA SER A 74 4.71 -4.06 -11.38
C SER A 74 5.91 -3.41 -10.67
N GLY A 75 7.02 -4.13 -10.65
CA GLY A 75 8.31 -3.66 -10.12
C GLY A 75 8.24 -3.20 -8.66
N VAL A 76 8.82 -2.01 -8.39
CA VAL A 76 8.94 -1.46 -7.04
C VAL A 76 7.58 -1.25 -6.37
N ASN A 77 6.56 -0.85 -7.13
CA ASN A 77 5.24 -0.59 -6.57
C ASN A 77 4.52 -1.90 -6.19
N LEU A 78 4.75 -2.99 -6.92
CA LEU A 78 4.24 -4.32 -6.57
C LEU A 78 4.82 -4.78 -5.22
N SER A 79 6.14 -4.68 -5.04
CA SER A 79 6.80 -5.00 -3.76
C SER A 79 6.27 -4.16 -2.59
N LYS A 80 6.15 -2.83 -2.80
CA LYS A 80 5.63 -1.90 -1.77
C LYS A 80 4.19 -2.22 -1.38
N THR A 81 3.35 -2.58 -2.34
CA THR A 81 1.93 -2.88 -2.09
C THR A 81 1.79 -4.16 -1.28
N HIS A 82 2.50 -5.22 -1.65
CA HIS A 82 2.57 -6.44 -0.86
C HIS A 82 3.11 -6.19 0.55
N PHE A 83 4.14 -5.35 0.72
CA PHE A 83 4.62 -5.00 2.05
C PHE A 83 3.55 -4.29 2.88
N ASN A 84 2.87 -3.29 2.30
CA ASN A 84 1.83 -2.53 2.99
C ASN A 84 0.63 -3.41 3.39
N LEU A 85 0.17 -4.30 2.51
CA LEU A 85 -0.88 -5.25 2.82
C LEU A 85 -0.45 -6.19 3.95
N GLY A 86 0.76 -6.78 3.86
CA GLY A 86 1.26 -7.66 4.89
C GLY A 86 1.38 -6.99 6.27
N ALA A 87 1.82 -5.73 6.32
CA ALA A 87 1.86 -4.96 7.54
C ALA A 87 0.45 -4.67 8.11
N LEU A 88 -0.50 -4.27 7.26
CA LEU A 88 -1.88 -3.97 7.67
C LEU A 88 -2.64 -5.21 8.15
N GLU A 89 -2.47 -6.34 7.47
CA GLU A 89 -3.07 -7.60 7.87
C GLU A 89 -2.50 -8.11 9.20
N ALA A 90 -1.19 -7.97 9.41
CA ALA A 90 -0.57 -8.28 10.70
C ALA A 90 -1.14 -7.40 11.83
N MET A 91 -1.37 -6.10 11.56
CA MET A 91 -1.98 -5.17 12.51
C MET A 91 -3.46 -5.49 12.79
N THR A 92 -4.18 -6.01 11.81
CA THR A 92 -5.61 -6.37 11.94
C THR A 92 -5.83 -7.81 12.42
N GLY A 93 -4.77 -8.50 12.88
CA GLY A 93 -4.88 -9.84 13.47
C GLY A 93 -5.06 -10.95 12.44
N ARG A 94 -4.60 -10.76 11.20
CA ARG A 94 -4.62 -11.72 10.10
C ARG A 94 -3.18 -12.19 9.76
N PRO A 95 -2.53 -13.00 10.63
CA PRO A 95 -1.12 -13.34 10.48
C PRO A 95 -0.81 -14.22 9.26
N GLU A 96 -1.69 -15.14 8.87
CA GLU A 96 -1.45 -16.02 7.72
C GLU A 96 -1.47 -15.26 6.37
N PRO A 97 -2.50 -14.44 6.07
CA PRO A 97 -2.48 -13.56 4.89
C PRO A 97 -1.26 -12.61 4.91
N ALA A 98 -0.97 -12.05 6.10
CA ALA A 98 0.15 -11.14 6.27
C ALA A 98 1.49 -11.78 5.86
N ALA A 99 1.74 -13.00 6.33
CA ALA A 99 2.96 -13.74 6.00
C ALA A 99 3.08 -13.98 4.49
N GLU A 100 2.00 -14.30 3.80
CA GLU A 100 2.01 -14.51 2.35
C GLU A 100 2.40 -13.21 1.63
N HIS A 101 1.75 -12.09 1.95
CA HIS A 101 2.10 -10.80 1.36
C HIS A 101 3.54 -10.35 1.68
N LEU A 102 4.04 -10.59 2.89
CA LEU A 102 5.43 -10.27 3.24
C LEU A 102 6.44 -11.13 2.44
N ARG A 103 6.15 -12.42 2.22
CA ARG A 103 6.97 -13.27 1.33
C ARG A 103 6.98 -12.74 -0.10
N GLN A 104 5.81 -12.34 -0.63
CA GLN A 104 5.70 -11.75 -1.97
C GLN A 104 6.55 -10.47 -2.07
N ALA A 105 6.46 -9.58 -1.08
CA ALA A 105 7.25 -8.36 -1.02
C ALA A 105 8.75 -8.63 -1.07
N LEU A 106 9.22 -9.65 -0.32
CA LEU A 106 10.62 -10.07 -0.26
C LEU A 106 11.12 -10.74 -1.54
N ARG A 107 10.25 -11.39 -2.33
CA ARG A 107 10.64 -11.92 -3.64
C ARG A 107 11.04 -10.82 -4.61
N TRP A 108 10.33 -9.69 -4.56
CA TRP A 108 10.59 -8.53 -5.43
C TRP A 108 11.64 -7.57 -4.85
N ASN A 109 11.72 -7.47 -3.52
CA ASN A 109 12.74 -6.69 -2.83
C ASN A 109 13.31 -7.47 -1.64
N PRO A 110 14.31 -8.33 -1.87
CA PRO A 110 14.92 -9.15 -0.82
C PRO A 110 15.58 -8.35 0.30
N GLN A 111 15.90 -7.07 0.05
CA GLN A 111 16.58 -6.18 0.98
C GLN A 111 15.60 -5.42 1.91
N ASN A 112 14.28 -5.65 1.78
CA ASN A 112 13.30 -5.03 2.67
C ASN A 112 13.40 -5.65 4.09
N GLN A 113 14.23 -5.05 4.94
CA GLN A 113 14.47 -5.51 6.31
C GLN A 113 13.19 -5.47 7.16
N ALA A 114 12.35 -4.44 6.99
CA ALA A 114 11.09 -4.33 7.71
C ALA A 114 10.14 -5.50 7.36
N ALA A 115 10.05 -5.87 6.09
CA ALA A 115 9.24 -7.02 5.67
C ALA A 115 9.76 -8.32 6.29
N ARG A 116 11.08 -8.50 6.31
CA ARG A 116 11.73 -9.68 6.91
C ARG A 116 11.46 -9.77 8.41
N SER A 117 11.70 -8.69 9.16
CA SER A 117 11.48 -8.69 10.61
C SER A 117 10.01 -8.91 10.99
N LEU A 118 9.06 -8.38 10.21
CA LEU A 118 7.64 -8.66 10.42
C LEU A 118 7.30 -10.13 10.16
N LEU A 119 7.83 -10.72 9.08
CA LEU A 119 7.60 -12.11 8.74
C LEU A 119 8.16 -13.06 9.83
N GLU A 120 9.39 -12.83 10.28
CA GLU A 120 10.02 -13.60 11.36
C GLU A 120 9.20 -13.54 12.66
N ARG A 121 8.67 -12.36 13.01
CA ARG A 121 7.79 -12.18 14.18
C ARG A 121 6.47 -12.95 14.05
N ILE A 122 5.91 -13.05 12.86
CA ILE A 122 4.69 -13.84 12.61
C ILE A 122 5.00 -15.33 12.74
N GLU A 123 6.03 -15.81 12.05
CA GLU A 123 6.37 -17.25 11.99
C GLU A 123 6.83 -17.80 13.35
N SER A 124 7.59 -17.02 14.12
CA SER A 124 8.00 -17.40 15.49
C SER A 124 6.81 -17.58 16.44
N ARG A 125 5.75 -16.78 16.32
CA ARG A 125 4.53 -16.92 17.12
C ARG A 125 3.72 -18.16 16.73
N SER A 126 3.63 -18.45 15.43
CA SER A 126 2.96 -19.64 14.91
C SER A 126 3.71 -20.94 15.26
N GLY A 127 5.05 -20.90 15.30
CA GLY A 127 5.89 -22.03 15.71
C GLY A 127 5.86 -22.34 17.20
N SER A 128 5.57 -21.35 18.05
CA SER A 128 5.48 -21.53 19.51
C SER A 128 4.15 -22.14 19.99
N SER A 129 3.21 -22.40 19.08
CA SER A 129 1.87 -22.92 19.38
C SER A 129 1.72 -24.42 19.05
N ARG A 130 2.83 -25.15 18.91
CA ARG A 130 2.87 -26.59 18.58
C ARG A 130 3.54 -27.39 19.67
#